data_AF-A0A934IZN8-F1
#
_entry.id   AF-A0A934IZN8-F1
#
_cell.length_a   1.000
_cell.length_b   1.000
_cell.length_c   1.000
_cell.angle_alpha   90.00
_cell.angle_beta   90.00
_cell.angle_gamma   90.00
#
_symmetry.space_group_name_H-M   'P 1'
#
loop_
_entity.id
_entity.type
_entity.pdbx_description
1 polymer ?
#
loop_
_entity_poly.entity_id
_entity_poly.type
_entity_poly.pdbx_seq_one_letter_code
_entity_poly.pdbx_strand_id
1 'polypeptide(L)'
;MKQNAPKPSAAVALALALALSFAGTGSAQAQACLDKRQIQEAVSSGQILSLDAVLAQAGVDPNAEILNVQVCDEGGALVYVIGVLSTDGQAQNLTLSAQ
;
A
#
# COMPACT_ATOMS: atom_id res chain seq x y z
N MET A 1 -40.46 45.28 30.30
CA MET A 1 -39.06 44.84 30.56
C MET A 1 -38.87 43.45 29.98
N LYS A 2 -38.07 43.29 28.91
CA LYS A 2 -37.78 41.98 28.30
C LYS A 2 -36.50 42.02 27.44
N GLN A 3 -35.42 41.64 28.11
CA GLN A 3 -34.28 40.81 27.66
C GLN A 3 -33.52 41.21 26.38
N ASN A 4 -32.32 41.73 26.62
CA ASN A 4 -31.19 41.80 25.69
C ASN A 4 -30.72 40.38 25.34
N ALA A 5 -30.68 40.06 24.05
CA ALA A 5 -29.87 38.96 23.54
C ALA A 5 -28.75 39.55 22.65
N PRO A 6 -27.46 39.32 22.96
CA PRO A 6 -26.39 39.71 22.05
C PRO A 6 -26.50 38.85 20.79
N LYS A 7 -26.65 39.49 19.64
CA LYS A 7 -26.52 38.85 18.33
C LYS A 7 -25.13 38.18 18.27
N PRO A 8 -25.02 36.86 18.04
CA PRO A 8 -23.72 36.24 17.88
C PRO A 8 -23.06 36.83 16.62
N SER A 9 -22.02 37.63 16.84
CA SER A 9 -21.20 38.23 15.79
C SER A 9 -20.67 37.15 14.86
N ALA A 10 -20.86 37.35 13.55
CA ALA A 10 -20.48 36.45 12.47
C ALA A 10 -18.97 36.08 12.41
N ALA A 11 -18.14 36.64 13.28
CA ALA A 11 -16.70 36.40 13.35
C ALA A 11 -16.31 35.03 13.91
N VAL A 12 -17.14 34.40 14.76
CA VAL A 12 -16.79 33.11 15.40
C VAL A 12 -16.93 31.93 14.43
N ALA A 13 -17.82 32.03 13.44
CA ALA A 13 -18.04 30.97 12.46
C ALA A 13 -16.84 30.78 11.50
N LEU A 14 -16.06 31.84 11.26
CA LEU A 14 -14.98 31.80 10.27
C LEU A 14 -13.70 31.15 10.82
N ALA A 15 -13.46 31.22 12.13
CA ALA A 15 -12.28 30.61 12.76
C ALA A 15 -12.39 29.08 12.85
N LEU A 16 -13.62 28.54 12.96
CA LEU A 16 -13.83 27.10 13.07
C LEU A 16 -13.73 26.37 11.72
N ALA A 17 -13.89 27.07 10.59
CA ALA A 17 -13.79 26.46 9.26
C ALA A 17 -12.33 26.22 8.80
N LEU A 18 -11.35 27.00 9.31
CA LEU A 18 -9.94 26.86 8.93
C LEU A 18 -9.23 25.70 9.65
N ALA A 19 -9.78 25.18 10.74
CA ALA A 19 -9.14 24.10 11.52
C ALA A 19 -9.37 22.70 10.93
N LEU A 20 -10.39 22.51 10.08
CA LEU A 20 -10.71 21.20 9.50
C LEU A 20 -10.05 20.92 8.14
N SER A 21 -9.41 21.91 7.51
CA SER A 21 -8.75 21.71 6.21
C SER A 21 -7.37 21.02 6.30
N PHE A 22 -6.85 20.81 7.51
CA PHE A 22 -5.60 20.06 7.75
C PHE A 22 -5.81 18.60 8.14
N ALA A 23 -7.07 18.13 8.23
CA ALA A 23 -7.37 16.73 8.48
C ALA A 23 -7.20 15.91 7.19
N GLY A 24 -5.96 15.53 6.92
CA GLY A 24 -5.64 14.28 6.24
C GLY A 24 -6.02 14.21 4.76
N THR A 25 -5.26 14.90 3.91
CA THR A 25 -4.79 14.20 2.71
C THR A 25 -3.82 13.12 3.18
N GLY A 26 -4.36 12.01 3.68
CA GLY A 26 -3.58 10.80 3.80
C GLY A 26 -3.09 10.52 2.40
N SER A 27 -1.78 10.72 2.16
CA SER A 27 -1.14 10.11 1.02
C SER A 27 -1.50 8.63 1.15
N ALA A 28 -2.39 8.16 0.27
CA ALA A 28 -2.28 6.79 -0.17
C ALA A 28 -0.86 6.75 -0.73
N GLN A 29 0.09 6.36 0.12
CA GLN A 29 1.46 6.16 -0.28
C GLN A 29 1.33 5.12 -1.37
N ALA A 30 1.46 5.56 -2.63
CA ALA A 30 1.55 4.63 -3.72
C ALA A 30 2.78 3.79 -3.37
N GLN A 31 2.55 2.54 -2.98
CA GLN A 31 3.63 1.62 -2.64
C GLN A 31 4.66 1.73 -3.75
N ALA A 32 5.91 2.04 -3.40
CA ALA A 32 6.93 2.30 -4.40
C ALA A 32 7.35 0.97 -5.04
N CYS A 33 6.57 0.54 -6.03
CA CYS A 33 6.84 -0.69 -6.76
C CYS A 33 7.95 -0.48 -7.79
N LEU A 34 8.86 -1.44 -7.84
CA LEU A 34 9.98 -1.47 -8.75
C LEU A 34 9.48 -1.74 -10.17
N ASP A 35 10.14 -1.13 -11.15
CA ASP A 35 9.93 -1.46 -12.54
C ASP A 35 10.64 -2.77 -12.93
N LYS A 36 10.34 -3.30 -14.12
CA LYS A 36 10.89 -4.58 -14.59
C LYS A 36 12.42 -4.58 -14.68
N ARG A 37 13.06 -3.46 -15.02
CA ARG A 37 14.52 -3.37 -15.09
C ARG A 37 15.14 -3.39 -13.70
N GLN A 38 14.56 -2.64 -12.76
CA GLN A 38 15.00 -2.63 -11.37
C GLN A 38 14.87 -4.02 -10.73
N ILE A 39 13.79 -4.74 -11.01
CA ILE A 39 13.62 -6.13 -10.56
C ILE A 39 14.72 -7.03 -11.13
N GLN A 40 14.99 -6.96 -12.44
CA GLN A 40 16.03 -7.77 -13.07
C GLN A 40 17.43 -7.45 -12.53
N GLU A 41 17.72 -6.17 -12.29
CA GLU A 41 18.97 -5.74 -11.68
C GLU A 41 19.10 -6.24 -10.23
N ALA A 42 18.04 -6.11 -9.43
CA ALA A 42 18.01 -6.60 -8.05
C ALA A 42 18.18 -8.13 -7.96
N VAL A 43 17.55 -8.90 -8.87
CA VAL A 43 17.75 -10.36 -8.94
C VAL A 43 19.17 -10.70 -9.39
N SER A 44 19.68 -10.05 -10.43
CA SER A 44 21.00 -10.38 -10.98
C SER A 44 22.17 -9.96 -10.07
N SER A 45 21.98 -8.90 -9.28
CA SER A 45 22.93 -8.47 -8.24
C SER A 45 22.82 -9.29 -6.95
N GLY A 46 21.79 -10.14 -6.81
CA GLY A 46 21.52 -10.90 -5.59
C GLY A 46 20.95 -10.07 -4.44
N GLN A 47 20.48 -8.85 -4.72
CA GLN A 47 19.75 -8.02 -3.74
C GLN A 47 18.40 -8.63 -3.36
N ILE A 48 17.72 -9.26 -4.33
CA ILE A 48 16.50 -10.02 -4.10
C ILE A 48 16.60 -11.42 -4.69
N LEU A 49 15.86 -12.34 -4.10
CA LEU A 49 15.66 -13.70 -4.58
C LEU A 49 14.82 -13.72 -5.86
N SER A 50 14.98 -14.77 -6.67
CA SER A 50 14.08 -15.01 -7.80
C SER A 50 12.68 -15.37 -7.31
N LEU A 51 11.66 -15.07 -8.12
CA LEU A 51 10.26 -15.38 -7.82
C LEU A 51 10.08 -16.85 -7.40
N ASP A 52 10.66 -17.78 -8.16
CA ASP A 52 10.57 -19.22 -7.87
C ASP A 52 11.17 -19.57 -6.50
N ALA A 53 12.28 -18.94 -6.12
CA ALA A 53 12.93 -19.18 -4.83
C ALA A 53 12.11 -18.62 -3.66
N VAL A 54 11.46 -17.46 -3.84
CA VAL A 54 10.57 -16.86 -2.83
C VAL A 54 9.33 -17.72 -2.65
N LEU A 55 8.70 -18.16 -3.75
CA LEU A 55 7.53 -19.04 -3.71
C LEU A 55 7.84 -20.38 -3.04
N ALA A 56 8.99 -20.98 -3.36
CA ALA A 56 9.44 -22.24 -2.76
C ALA A 56 9.69 -22.09 -1.25
N GLN A 57 10.31 -21.00 -0.82
CA GLN A 57 10.53 -20.72 0.61
C GLN A 57 9.23 -20.46 1.37
N ALA A 58 8.26 -19.80 0.73
CA ALA A 58 6.94 -19.55 1.31
C ALA A 58 6.02 -20.78 1.30
N GLY A 59 6.44 -21.89 0.67
CA GLY A 59 5.63 -23.10 0.56
C GLY A 59 4.39 -22.93 -0.30
N VAL A 60 4.42 -22.00 -1.26
CA VAL A 60 3.32 -21.81 -2.22
C VAL A 60 3.27 -23.00 -3.17
N ASP A 61 2.06 -23.52 -3.43
CA ASP A 61 1.87 -24.63 -4.36
C ASP A 61 2.45 -24.25 -5.74
N PRO A 62 3.38 -25.05 -6.31
CA PRO A 62 3.94 -24.77 -7.63
C PRO A 62 2.89 -24.80 -8.76
N ASN A 63 1.69 -25.35 -8.50
CA ASN A 63 0.58 -25.38 -9.44
C ASN A 63 -0.43 -24.23 -9.23
N ALA A 64 -0.20 -23.35 -8.25
CA ALA A 64 -1.04 -22.17 -8.06
C ALA A 64 -0.94 -21.25 -9.30
N GLU A 65 -2.07 -20.77 -9.80
CA GLU A 65 -2.07 -19.87 -10.94
C GLU A 65 -1.68 -18.46 -10.49
N ILE A 66 -0.55 -17.98 -10.99
CA ILE A 66 -0.05 -16.62 -10.73
C ILE A 66 -0.75 -15.64 -11.67
N LEU A 67 -1.55 -14.75 -11.09
CA LEU A 67 -2.29 -13.72 -11.82
C LEU A 67 -1.45 -12.47 -12.09
N ASN A 68 -0.64 -12.06 -11.11
CA ASN A 68 0.21 -10.88 -11.21
C ASN A 68 1.39 -10.97 -10.25
N VAL A 69 2.50 -10.30 -10.59
CA VAL A 69 3.70 -10.22 -9.76
C VAL A 69 4.23 -8.80 -9.77
N GLN A 70 4.40 -8.23 -8.58
CA GLN A 70 5.05 -6.95 -8.37
C GLN A 70 6.09 -7.09 -7.26
N VAL A 71 7.13 -6.27 -7.31
CA VAL A 71 8.07 -6.09 -6.19
C VAL A 71 7.92 -4.67 -5.73
N CYS A 72 7.69 -4.45 -4.44
CA CYS A 72 7.49 -3.13 -3.90
C CYS A 72 8.31 -2.87 -2.66
N ASP A 73 8.69 -1.61 -2.48
CA ASP A 73 9.31 -1.13 -1.25
C ASP A 73 8.22 -0.88 -0.20
N GLU A 74 8.28 -1.66 0.88
CA GLU A 74 7.48 -1.52 2.08
C GLU A 74 8.35 -0.97 3.21
N GLY A 75 8.49 0.35 3.24
CA GLY A 75 9.23 1.04 4.30
C GLY A 75 10.72 0.69 4.32
N GLY A 76 11.34 0.55 3.14
CA GLY A 76 12.75 0.18 2.97
C GLY A 76 13.01 -1.32 2.84
N ALA A 77 11.98 -2.16 2.96
CA ALA A 77 12.08 -3.60 2.71
C ALA A 77 11.43 -3.95 1.36
N LEU A 78 12.15 -4.69 0.53
CA LEU A 78 11.61 -5.18 -0.74
C LEU A 78 10.72 -6.42 -0.48
N VAL A 79 9.48 -6.35 -0.95
CA VAL A 79 8.50 -7.44 -0.85
C VAL A 79 7.93 -7.78 -2.22
N TYR A 80 7.69 -9.08 -2.45
CA TYR A 80 6.89 -9.55 -3.57
C TYR A 80 5.41 -9.48 -3.23
N VAL A 81 4.63 -8.79 -4.06
CA VAL A 81 3.17 -8.79 -4.02
C VAL A 81 2.67 -9.63 -5.18
N ILE A 82 2.18 -10.83 -4.86
CA ILE A 82 1.85 -11.87 -5.83
C ILE A 82 0.35 -12.14 -5.76
N GLY A 83 -0.36 -11.84 -6.84
CA GLY A 83 -1.76 -12.26 -6.98
C GLY A 83 -1.79 -13.72 -7.39
N VAL A 84 -2.42 -14.58 -6.60
CA VAL A 84 -2.61 -16.01 -6.89
C VAL A 84 -4.10 -16.34 -6.93
N LEU A 85 -4.47 -17.27 -7.81
CA LEU A 85 -5.80 -17.88 -7.84
C LEU A 85 -5.72 -19.24 -7.17
N SER A 86 -6.41 -19.37 -6.03
CA SER A 86 -6.53 -20.61 -5.28
C SER A 86 -7.44 -21.60 -6.02
N THR A 87 -7.30 -22.89 -5.70
CA THR A 87 -8.07 -23.97 -6.36
C THR A 87 -9.58 -23.92 -6.08
N ASP A 88 -9.99 -23.16 -5.07
CA ASP A 88 -11.39 -22.81 -4.76
C ASP A 88 -11.92 -21.64 -5.60
N GLY A 89 -11.11 -21.08 -6.49
CA GLY A 89 -11.44 -19.97 -7.37
C GLY A 89 -11.31 -18.59 -6.73
N GLN A 90 -10.70 -18.48 -5.54
CA GLN A 90 -10.50 -17.20 -4.88
C GLN A 90 -9.17 -16.55 -5.29
N ALA A 91 -9.23 -15.27 -5.65
CA ALA A 91 -8.04 -14.47 -5.90
C ALA A 91 -7.54 -13.86 -4.59
N GLN A 92 -6.28 -14.10 -4.26
CA GLN A 92 -5.64 -13.60 -3.05
C GLN A 92 -4.27 -13.00 -3.37
N ASN A 93 -3.88 -11.94 -2.64
CA ASN A 93 -2.53 -11.39 -2.74
C ASN A 93 -1.66 -11.97 -1.61
N LEU A 94 -0.51 -12.51 -1.99
CA LEU A 94 0.55 -12.92 -1.09
C LEU A 94 1.61 -11.84 -1.05
N THR A 95 1.94 -11.34 0.14
CA THR A 95 3.08 -10.45 0.36
C THR A 95 4.21 -11.25 0.99
N LEU A 96 5.29 -11.45 0.26
CA LEU A 96 6.43 -12.28 0.65
C LEU A 96 7.72 -11.47 0.69
N SER A 97 8.64 -11.79 1.60
CA SER A 97 9.99 -11.18 1.62
C SER A 97 10.70 -11.44 0.29
N ALA A 98 11.35 -10.42 -0.26
CA ALA A 98 12.22 -10.58 -1.43
C ALA A 98 13.65 -11.04 -1.06
N GLN A 99 13.95 -11.25 0.23
CA GLN A 99 15.26 -11.59 0.78
C GLN A 99 15.18 -12.90 1.56
#